data_AF-A0A3M8A8X4-F1
#
_entry.id   AF-A0A3M8A8X4-F1
#
_cell.length_a   1.000
_cell.length_b   1.000
_cell.length_c   1.000
_cell.angle_alpha   90.00
_cell.angle_beta   90.00
_cell.angle_gamma   90.00
#
_symmetry.space_group_name_H-M   'P 1'
#
loop_
_entity.id
_entity.type
_entity.pdbx_description
1 polymer ?
#
loop_
_entity_poly.entity_id
_entity_poly.type
_entity_poly.pdbx_seq_one_letter_code
_entity_poly.pdbx_strand_id
1 'polypeptide(L)'
;MSPAFENKPVLDEGPDDRSDLGERPCPLCGHPMFEHHIDESTPNVLLECPTDERLPERVASGPLNEFGMPASGRRLEKYERRTGQAEA
;
A
#
# COMPACT_ATOMS: atom_id res chain seq x y z
N MET A 1 7.58 34.96 -2.37
CA MET A 1 6.78 33.73 -2.25
C MET A 1 7.60 32.61 -2.85
N SER A 2 8.21 31.77 -2.03
CA SER A 2 8.96 30.61 -2.50
C SER A 2 8.01 29.44 -2.72
N PRO A 3 8.15 28.64 -3.79
CA PRO A 3 7.31 27.48 -4.02
C PRO A 3 7.50 26.42 -2.92
N ALA A 4 6.41 25.80 -2.46
CA ALA A 4 6.42 24.74 -1.44
C ALA A 4 6.98 23.39 -1.94
N PHE A 5 7.55 23.36 -3.15
CA PHE A 5 8.24 22.22 -3.74
C PHE A 5 9.73 22.29 -3.46
N GLU A 6 10.08 22.58 -2.21
CA GLU A 6 11.46 22.45 -1.78
C GLU A 6 11.77 20.95 -1.86
N ASN A 7 12.49 20.57 -2.93
CA ASN A 7 12.93 19.20 -3.14
C ASN A 7 13.67 18.79 -1.86
N LYS A 8 13.09 17.86 -1.09
CA LYS A 8 13.84 17.21 -0.02
C LYS A 8 15.16 16.76 -0.62
N PRO A 9 16.31 16.98 0.04
CA PRO A 9 17.53 16.36 -0.40
C PRO A 9 17.22 14.88 -0.53
N VAL A 10 17.41 14.35 -1.73
CA VAL A 10 17.40 12.91 -1.96
C VAL A 10 18.36 12.39 -0.91
N LEU A 11 17.87 11.64 0.09
CA LEU A 11 18.79 10.93 0.94
C LEU A 11 19.62 10.08 -0.02
N ASP A 12 20.93 10.06 0.19
CA ASP A 12 21.82 9.11 -0.44
C ASP A 12 21.32 7.72 -0.03
N GLU A 13 20.36 7.20 -0.79
CA GLU A 13 20.04 5.78 -0.83
C GLU A 13 21.35 5.18 -1.31
N GLY A 14 22.03 4.47 -0.40
CA GLY A 14 23.28 3.78 -0.68
C GLY A 14 23.18 2.96 -1.97
N PRO A 15 24.32 2.48 -2.52
CA PRO A 15 24.41 1.94 -3.87
C PRO A 15 23.18 1.10 -4.19
N ASP A 16 22.46 1.50 -5.24
CA ASP A 16 21.21 0.90 -5.73
C ASP A 16 21.42 -0.61 -5.82
N ASP A 17 21.13 -1.33 -4.72
CA ASP A 17 21.43 -2.76 -4.58
C ASP A 17 20.30 -3.51 -5.26
N ARG A 18 20.19 -3.29 -6.57
CA ARG A 18 19.22 -3.94 -7.47
C ARG A 18 19.39 -5.46 -7.42
N SER A 19 20.57 -5.91 -7.01
CA SER A 19 20.96 -7.28 -6.72
C SER A 19 20.07 -7.93 -5.64
N ASP A 20 19.57 -7.16 -4.67
CA ASP A 20 18.84 -7.67 -3.49
C ASP A 20 17.31 -7.53 -3.60
N LEU A 21 16.77 -6.97 -4.69
CA LEU A 21 15.33 -6.78 -4.83
C LEU A 21 14.54 -8.10 -4.77
N GLY A 22 15.13 -9.18 -5.27
CA GLY A 22 14.54 -10.53 -5.21
C GLY A 22 14.51 -11.11 -3.79
N GLU A 23 15.49 -10.77 -2.95
CA GLU A 23 15.59 -11.28 -1.57
C GLU A 23 14.66 -10.54 -0.60
N ARG A 24 14.14 -9.37 -0.99
CA ARG A 24 13.18 -8.61 -0.17
C ARG A 24 11.91 -9.43 0.07
N PRO A 25 11.36 -9.42 1.29
CA PRO A 25 10.13 -10.14 1.59
C PRO A 25 8.92 -9.45 0.93
N CYS A 26 8.00 -10.26 0.41
CA CYS A 26 6.71 -9.82 -0.09
C CYS A 26 5.93 -9.12 1.03
N PRO A 27 5.38 -7.91 0.82
CA PRO A 27 4.62 -7.20 1.85
C PRO A 27 3.26 -7.82 2.16
N LEU A 28 2.85 -8.84 1.39
CA LEU A 28 1.57 -9.53 1.56
C LEU A 28 1.75 -10.87 2.26
N CYS A 29 2.63 -11.74 1.76
CA CYS A 29 2.83 -13.09 2.30
C CYS A 29 4.14 -13.31 3.06
N GLY A 30 5.11 -12.39 2.96
CA GLY A 30 6.41 -12.51 3.60
C GLY A 30 7.45 -13.38 2.86
N HIS A 31 7.06 -14.18 1.86
CA HIS A 31 8.00 -14.94 1.03
C HIS A 31 8.92 -14.00 0.23
N PRO A 32 10.17 -14.39 -0.07
CA PRO A 32 11.06 -13.57 -0.88
C PRO A 32 10.48 -13.34 -2.29
N MET A 33 10.72 -12.16 -2.85
CA MET A 33 10.16 -11.76 -4.15
C MET A 33 10.61 -12.64 -5.32
N PHE A 34 11.78 -13.28 -5.24
CA PHE A 34 12.22 -14.22 -6.28
C PHE A 34 11.37 -15.49 -6.38
N GLU A 35 10.58 -15.83 -5.36
CA GLU A 35 9.64 -16.96 -5.40
C GLU A 35 8.33 -16.62 -6.14
N HIS A 36 8.10 -15.34 -6.49
CA HIS A 36 6.90 -14.92 -7.20
C HIS A 36 7.07 -15.13 -8.71
N HIS A 37 5.99 -15.53 -9.37
CA HIS A 37 5.97 -15.70 -10.81
C HIS A 37 5.46 -14.42 -11.49
N ILE A 38 6.19 -13.93 -12.48
CA ILE A 38 5.77 -12.79 -13.30
C ILE A 38 5.17 -13.35 -14.59
N ASP A 39 3.85 -13.27 -14.73
CA ASP A 39 3.15 -13.66 -15.95
C ASP A 39 3.12 -12.48 -16.93
N GLU A 40 3.87 -12.61 -18.02
CA GLU A 40 3.95 -11.65 -19.12
C GLU A 40 3.17 -12.12 -20.37
N SER A 41 2.30 -13.13 -20.23
CA SER A 41 1.55 -13.71 -21.35
C SER A 41 0.51 -12.76 -21.98
N THR A 42 0.12 -11.70 -21.26
CA THR A 42 -0.78 -10.65 -21.74
C THR A 42 -0.11 -9.27 -21.64
N PRO A 43 -0.63 -8.24 -22.32
CA PRO A 43 -0.16 -6.86 -22.12
C PRO A 43 -0.30 -6.35 -20.68
N ASN A 44 -1.12 -7.01 -19.85
CA ASN A 44 -1.20 -6.76 -18.42
C ASN A 44 -0.27 -7.74 -17.71
N VAL A 45 0.91 -7.28 -17.31
CA VAL A 45 1.86 -8.08 -16.53
C VAL A 45 1.25 -8.35 -15.15
N LEU A 46 1.16 -9.62 -14.77
CA LEU A 46 0.66 -10.05 -13.47
C LEU A 46 1.82 -10.56 -12.61
N LEU A 47 1.77 -10.26 -11.31
CA LEU A 47 2.68 -10.82 -10.31
C LEU A 47 1.90 -11.80 -9.44
N GLU A 48 2.22 -13.09 -9.56
CA GLU A 48 1.57 -14.17 -8.86
C GLU A 48 2.30 -14.50 -7.56
N CYS A 49 1.58 -14.42 -6.45
CA CYS A 49 2.09 -14.77 -5.13
C CYS A 49 2.14 -16.30 -4.97
N PRO A 50 3.24 -16.90 -4.46
CA PRO A 50 3.36 -18.35 -4.32
C PRO A 50 2.53 -18.91 -3.15
N THR A 51 1.86 -18.06 -2.39
CA THR A 51 1.12 -18.46 -1.19
C THR A 51 -0.24 -19.02 -1.56
N ASP A 52 -0.44 -20.32 -1.28
CA ASP A 52 -1.74 -21.00 -1.39
C ASP A 52 -2.67 -20.66 -0.21
N GLU A 53 -2.13 -20.11 0.88
CA GLU A 53 -2.91 -19.70 2.05
C GLU A 53 -3.66 -18.39 1.78
N ARG A 54 -4.94 -18.34 2.16
CA ARG A 54 -5.70 -17.09 2.14
C ARG A 54 -5.07 -16.12 3.15
N LEU A 55 -4.45 -15.07 2.64
CA LEU A 55 -3.90 -14.00 3.46
C LEU A 55 -5.00 -13.34 4.31
N PRO A 56 -4.69 -12.87 5.53
CA PRO A 56 -5.67 -12.21 6.38
C PRO A 56 -6.31 -11.03 5.67
N GLU A 57 -7.64 -10.90 5.80
CA GLU A 57 -8.30 -9.69 5.34
C GLU A 57 -7.76 -8.49 6.12
N ARG A 58 -7.48 -7.38 5.41
CA ARG A 58 -7.01 -6.16 6.07
C ARG A 58 -8.05 -5.70 7.08
N VAL A 59 -7.62 -5.51 8.33
CA VAL A 59 -8.45 -5.09 9.47
C VAL A 59 -8.84 -3.60 9.41
N ALA A 60 -9.02 -3.04 8.21
CA ALA A 60 -9.55 -1.68 8.08
C ALA A 60 -11.05 -1.71 8.36
N SER A 61 -11.43 -1.79 9.63
CA SER A 61 -12.82 -1.88 10.10
C SER A 61 -13.54 -0.53 10.16
N GLY A 62 -12.98 0.51 9.54
CA GLY A 62 -13.44 1.90 9.65
C GLY A 62 -13.52 2.62 8.32
N PRO A 63 -14.12 3.83 8.29
CA PRO A 63 -14.28 4.58 7.06
C PRO A 63 -12.92 4.93 6.46
N LEU A 64 -12.78 4.78 5.15
CA LEU A 64 -11.55 5.14 4.43
C LEU A 64 -11.59 6.59 3.96
N ASN A 65 -10.41 7.20 3.84
CA ASN A 65 -10.25 8.48 3.16
C ASN A 65 -10.14 8.31 1.63
N GLU A 66 -9.95 9.42 0.92
CA GLU A 66 -9.84 9.44 -0.55
C GLU A 66 -8.61 8.70 -1.11
N PHE A 67 -7.66 8.35 -0.25
CA PHE A 67 -6.46 7.59 -0.60
C PHE A 67 -6.57 6.11 -0.19
N GLY A 68 -7.74 5.66 0.27
CA GLY A 68 -7.94 4.28 0.71
C GLY A 68 -7.25 3.94 2.05
N MET A 69 -6.81 4.95 2.81
CA MET A 69 -6.26 4.77 4.15
C MET A 69 -7.36 4.95 5.21
N PRO A 70 -7.21 4.40 6.42
CA PRO A 70 -8.13 4.67 7.53
C PRO A 70 -8.32 6.18 7.73
N ALA A 71 -9.58 6.63 7.78
CA ALA A 71 -9.89 8.03 8.01
C ALA A 71 -9.48 8.44 9.44
N SER A 72 -8.95 9.64 9.56
CA SER A 72 -8.52 10.23 10.83
C SER A 72 -8.94 11.71 10.93
N GLY A 73 -8.94 12.24 12.16
CA GLY A 73 -9.24 13.64 12.46
C GLY A 73 -10.58 14.12 11.88
N ARG A 74 -10.59 15.31 11.27
CA ARG A 74 -11.77 15.93 10.64
C ARG A 74 -12.55 15.02 9.70
N ARG A 75 -11.86 14.10 9.05
CA ARG A 75 -12.50 13.19 8.10
C ARG A 75 -13.30 12.11 8.82
N LEU A 76 -12.73 11.55 9.89
CA LEU A 76 -13.43 10.60 10.75
C LEU A 76 -14.65 11.25 11.41
N GLU A 77 -14.48 12.46 11.96
CA GLU A 77 -15.58 13.23 12.58
C GLU A 77 -16.74 13.48 11.59
N LYS A 78 -16.41 13.80 10.32
CA LYS A 78 -17.42 13.97 9.26
C LYS A 78 -18.16 12.66 8.96
N TYR A 79 -17.45 11.53 8.96
CA TYR A 79 -18.06 10.22 8.74
C TYR A 79 -19.00 9.83 9.88
N GLU A 80 -18.55 9.95 11.13
CA GLU A 80 -19.32 9.65 12.34
C GLU A 80 -20.60 10.49 12.39
N ARG A 81 -20.51 11.79 12.07
CA ARG A 81 -21.69 12.66 11.99
C ARG A 81 -22.68 12.19 10.93
N ARG A 82 -22.19 11.74 9.78
CA ARG A 82 -23.06 11.28 8.67
C ARG A 82 -23.72 9.94 8.98
N THR A 83 -22.99 8.99 9.57
CA THR A 83 -23.55 7.68 9.94
C THR A 83 -24.54 7.83 11.10
N GLY A 84 -24.22 8.62 12.13
CA GLY A 84 -25.14 8.86 13.25
C GLY A 84 -26.41 9.62 12.89
N GLN A 85 -26.42 10.37 11.77
CA GLN A 85 -27.64 11.00 11.21
C GLN A 85 -28.47 10.06 10.32
N ALA A 86 -27.90 8.96 9.85
CA ALA A 86 -28.60 7.98 9.00
C ALA A 86 -29.34 6.90 9.82
N GLU A 87 -29.04 6.79 11.12
CA GLU A 87 -29.61 5.81 12.05
C GLU A 87 -30.71 6.38 12.97
N ALA A 88 -31.10 7.65 12.79
CA ALA A 88 -32.14 8.37 13.54
C ALA A 88 -33.29 8.82 12.63
#